data_AF-A0A7W1GQL8-F1
#
_entry.id   AF-A0A7W1GQL8-F1
#
_cell.length_a   1.000
_cell.length_b   1.000
_cell.length_c   1.000
_cell.angle_alpha   90.00
_cell.angle_beta   90.00
_cell.angle_gamma   90.00
#
_symmetry.space_group_name_H-M   'P 1'
#
loop_
_entity.id
_entity.type
_entity.pdbx_description
1 polymer ?
#
loop_
_entity_poly.entity_id
_entity_poly.type
_entity_poly.pdbx_seq_one_letter_code
_entity_poly.pdbx_strand_id
1 'polypeptide(L)'
;IGIAQAAAARDVPCVLSFTVETDGRLPSGDQLGDAVRAVDAATGSAPSYYMVNCAHPTHFDATLRAGDGWVNRIRGLRANASTMSHAELDEATELDDGDPTDLAARYASLREELPQLSVLGGCCGTDHRHIDAIRRACVT
;
A
#
# COMPACT_ATOMS: atom_id res chain seq x y z
N ILE A 1 -11.23 1.24 -11.70
CA ILE A 1 -12.71 1.27 -11.81
C ILE A 1 -13.26 -0.01 -12.46
N GLY A 2 -12.90 -0.34 -13.70
CA GLY A 2 -13.48 -1.50 -14.41
C GLY A 2 -13.38 -2.83 -13.66
N ILE A 3 -12.26 -3.10 -12.96
CA ILE A 3 -12.10 -4.29 -12.11
C ILE A 3 -13.17 -4.37 -11.02
N ALA A 4 -13.41 -3.27 -10.30
CA ALA A 4 -14.40 -3.21 -9.23
C ALA A 4 -15.84 -3.38 -9.76
N GLN A 5 -16.17 -2.78 -10.91
CA GLN A 5 -17.47 -2.94 -11.55
C GLN A 5 -17.70 -4.38 -12.03
N ALA A 6 -16.67 -4.99 -12.63
CA ALA A 6 -16.75 -6.37 -13.08
C ALA A 6 -16.93 -7.36 -11.91
N ALA A 7 -16.22 -7.14 -10.81
CA ALA A 7 -16.35 -7.94 -9.59
C ALA A 7 -17.75 -7.80 -8.97
N ALA A 8 -18.24 -6.56 -8.84
CA ALA A 8 -19.60 -6.28 -8.35
C ALA A 8 -20.69 -6.91 -9.22
N ALA A 9 -20.57 -6.85 -10.55
CA ALA A 9 -21.52 -7.46 -11.48
C ALA A 9 -21.55 -9.01 -11.44
N ARG A 10 -20.65 -9.63 -10.68
CA ARG A 10 -20.55 -11.07 -10.46
C ARG A 10 -20.69 -11.46 -8.98
N ASP A 11 -21.03 -10.52 -8.10
CA ASP A 11 -21.11 -10.71 -6.65
C ASP A 11 -19.81 -11.29 -6.04
N VAL A 12 -18.65 -10.94 -6.61
CA VAL A 12 -17.34 -11.36 -6.12
C VAL A 12 -16.72 -10.22 -5.29
N PRO A 13 -16.37 -10.45 -4.01
CA PRO A 13 -15.63 -9.47 -3.23
C PRO A 13 -14.28 -9.15 -3.88
N CYS A 14 -13.94 -7.87 -3.98
CA CYS A 14 -12.65 -7.45 -4.52
C CYS A 14 -11.94 -6.45 -3.60
N VAL A 15 -10.62 -6.49 -3.67
CA VAL A 15 -9.72 -5.54 -3.04
C VAL A 15 -8.90 -4.93 -4.16
N LEU A 16 -8.78 -3.60 -4.17
CA LEU A 16 -7.92 -2.91 -5.13
C LEU A 16 -6.68 -2.39 -4.41
N SER A 17 -5.54 -2.50 -5.09
CA SER A 17 -4.28 -1.96 -4.59
C SER A 17 -3.77 -0.89 -5.54
N PHE A 18 -3.31 0.21 -4.99
CA PHE A 18 -2.61 1.26 -5.74
C PHE A 18 -1.11 1.19 -5.45
N THR A 19 -0.31 1.55 -6.44
CA THR A 19 1.10 1.93 -6.23
C THR A 19 1.22 3.45 -6.31
N VAL A 20 2.28 3.99 -5.72
CA VAL A 20 2.63 5.40 -5.78
C VAL A 20 4.11 5.56 -6.10
N GLU A 21 4.48 6.70 -6.67
CA GLU A 21 5.86 7.12 -6.79
C GLU A 21 6.38 7.71 -5.48
N THR A 22 7.65 8.11 -5.48
CA THR A 22 8.38 8.60 -4.29
C THR A 22 7.77 9.83 -3.64
N ASP A 23 6.87 10.54 -4.34
CA ASP A 23 6.14 11.71 -3.86
C ASP A 23 4.72 11.39 -3.33
N GLY A 24 4.34 10.11 -3.26
CA GLY A 24 3.06 9.66 -2.74
C GLY A 24 1.88 9.81 -3.71
N ARG A 25 2.16 10.12 -4.97
CA ARG A 25 1.17 10.19 -6.05
C ARG A 25 1.18 8.91 -6.88
N LEU A 26 0.06 8.60 -7.52
CA LEU A 26 0.03 7.51 -8.49
C LEU A 26 1.00 7.81 -9.65
N PRO A 27 1.44 6.81 -10.44
CA PRO A 27 2.23 7.04 -11.65
C PRO A 27 1.58 7.99 -12.67
N SER A 28 0.25 8.17 -12.59
CA SER A 28 -0.50 9.17 -13.38
C SER A 28 -0.34 10.62 -12.88
N GLY A 29 0.25 10.83 -11.71
CA GLY A 29 0.32 12.12 -11.00
C GLY A 29 -0.86 12.40 -10.07
N ASP A 30 -1.90 11.56 -10.09
CA ASP A 30 -3.08 11.72 -9.25
C ASP A 30 -2.77 11.50 -7.77
N GLN A 31 -3.48 12.21 -6.89
CA GLN A 31 -3.39 11.95 -5.45
C GLN A 31 -4.05 10.60 -5.11
N LEU A 32 -3.41 9.83 -4.23
CA LEU A 32 -3.93 8.53 -3.79
C LEU A 32 -5.36 8.61 -3.24
N GLY A 33 -5.64 9.64 -2.42
CA GLY A 33 -6.99 9.84 -1.87
C GLY A 33 -8.04 10.13 -2.95
N ASP A 34 -7.68 10.86 -3.99
CA ASP A 34 -8.60 11.15 -5.11
C ASP A 34 -8.86 9.90 -5.94
N ALA A 35 -7.86 9.06 -6.16
CA ALA A 35 -8.03 7.77 -6.83
C ALA A 35 -9.00 6.86 -6.05
N VAL A 36 -8.87 6.78 -4.72
CA VAL A 36 -9.81 6.04 -3.85
C VAL A 36 -11.23 6.59 -3.97
N ARG A 37 -11.40 7.91 -3.83
CA ARG A 37 -12.72 8.56 -3.94
C ARG A 37 -13.34 8.38 -5.31
N ALA A 38 -12.55 8.45 -6.38
CA ALA A 38 -13.03 8.28 -7.74
C ALA A 38 -13.56 6.86 -7.98
N VAL A 39 -12.86 5.84 -7.46
CA VAL A 39 -13.36 4.46 -7.54
C VAL A 39 -14.63 4.28 -6.71
N ASP A 40 -14.66 4.78 -5.47
CA ASP A 40 -15.84 4.68 -4.62
C ASP A 40 -17.06 5.35 -5.25
N ALA A 41 -16.89 6.56 -5.79
CA ALA A 41 -17.95 7.31 -6.46
C ALA A 41 -18.47 6.58 -7.72
N ALA A 42 -17.58 6.00 -8.53
CA ALA A 42 -17.94 5.32 -9.77
C ALA A 42 -18.55 3.92 -9.56
N THR A 43 -18.41 3.35 -8.37
CA THR A 43 -18.80 1.95 -8.09
C THR A 43 -19.77 1.78 -6.93
N GLY A 44 -20.16 2.87 -6.26
CA GLY A 44 -20.94 2.78 -5.03
C GLY A 44 -20.17 2.08 -3.92
N SER A 45 -18.86 2.35 -3.79
CA SER A 45 -17.99 1.75 -2.78
C SER A 45 -17.83 0.22 -2.88
N ALA A 46 -17.87 -0.34 -4.09
CA ALA A 46 -17.84 -1.79 -4.30
C ALA A 46 -16.58 -2.51 -3.75
N PRO A 47 -15.35 -1.96 -3.81
CA PRO A 47 -14.20 -2.61 -3.22
C PRO A 47 -14.37 -2.78 -1.70
N SER A 48 -14.11 -3.98 -1.18
CA SER A 48 -14.21 -4.28 0.25
C SER A 48 -13.27 -3.39 1.07
N TYR A 49 -12.10 -3.10 0.53
CA TYR A 49 -11.13 -2.13 1.01
C TYR A 49 -10.07 -1.87 -0.08
N TYR A 50 -9.15 -0.96 0.20
CA TYR A 50 -8.01 -0.63 -0.64
C TYR A 50 -6.69 -1.00 0.04
N MET A 51 -5.66 -1.20 -0.76
CA MET A 51 -4.29 -1.42 -0.33
C MET A 51 -3.32 -0.45 -1.01
N VAL A 52 -2.14 -0.30 -0.42
CA VAL A 52 -0.97 0.27 -1.11
C VAL A 52 0.05 -0.85 -1.29
N ASN A 53 0.56 -1.04 -2.51
CA ASN A 53 1.58 -2.03 -2.79
C ASN A 53 2.68 -1.49 -3.70
N CYS A 54 3.79 -2.22 -3.76
CA CYS A 54 4.91 -1.96 -4.67
C CYS A 54 5.61 -0.60 -4.48
N ALA A 55 5.40 0.06 -3.33
CA ALA A 55 6.10 1.26 -2.92
C ALA A 55 6.62 1.06 -1.48
N HIS A 56 7.71 1.72 -1.10
CA HIS A 56 8.20 1.71 0.27
C HIS A 56 7.41 2.71 1.13
N PRO A 57 7.17 2.48 2.44
CA PRO A 57 6.38 3.40 3.24
C PRO A 57 6.91 4.84 3.29
N THR A 58 8.21 5.04 3.09
CA THR A 58 8.82 6.37 2.92
C THR A 58 8.21 7.21 1.80
N HIS A 59 7.54 6.57 0.83
CA HIS A 59 6.92 7.25 -0.30
C HIS A 59 5.48 7.69 0.00
N PHE A 60 4.79 7.07 0.96
CA PHE A 60 3.35 7.31 1.18
C PHE A 60 2.94 7.52 2.62
N ASP A 61 3.82 7.37 3.60
CA ASP A 61 3.45 7.51 5.01
C ASP A 61 2.83 8.87 5.30
N ALA A 62 3.46 9.96 4.85
CA ALA A 62 2.93 11.32 4.97
C ALA A 62 1.55 11.47 4.32
N THR A 63 1.34 10.87 3.14
CA THR A 63 0.05 10.90 2.44
C THR A 63 -1.05 10.18 3.22
N LEU A 64 -0.73 9.04 3.85
CA LEU A 64 -1.69 8.31 4.69
C LEU A 64 -1.96 9.03 6.01
N ARG A 65 -0.95 9.62 6.65
CA ARG A 65 -1.11 10.36 7.92
C ARG A 65 -1.87 11.67 7.75
N ALA A 66 -1.69 12.34 6.61
CA ALA A 66 -2.41 13.57 6.27
C ALA A 66 -3.81 13.32 5.69
N GLY A 67 -4.17 12.05 5.42
CA GLY A 67 -5.43 11.73 4.76
C GLY A 67 -6.63 11.75 5.70
N ASP A 68 -7.74 12.30 5.22
CA ASP A 68 -9.03 12.32 5.93
C ASP A 68 -9.74 10.95 5.86
N GLY A 69 -11.07 10.92 5.91
CA GLY A 69 -11.87 9.69 6.01
C GLY A 69 -11.64 8.62 4.94
N TRP A 70 -11.00 8.91 3.81
CA TRP A 70 -10.66 7.89 2.80
C TRP A 70 -9.60 6.90 3.29
N VAL A 71 -8.71 7.29 4.22
CA VAL A 71 -7.67 6.41 4.75
C VAL A 71 -8.24 5.26 5.58
N ASN A 72 -9.46 5.41 6.11
CA ASN A 72 -10.19 4.33 6.79
C ASN A 72 -10.51 3.16 5.86
N ARG A 73 -10.44 3.35 4.54
CA ARG A 73 -10.58 2.28 3.56
C ARG A 73 -9.26 1.60 3.20
N ILE A 74 -8.12 2.15 3.61
CA ILE A 74 -6.83 1.50 3.45
C ILE A 74 -6.68 0.47 4.56
N ARG A 75 -6.74 -0.81 4.20
CA ARG A 75 -6.64 -1.91 5.17
C ARG A 75 -5.47 -2.84 4.92
N GLY A 76 -4.73 -2.64 3.83
CA GLY A 76 -3.57 -3.46 3.53
C GLY A 76 -2.38 -2.70 3.00
N LEU A 77 -1.19 -3.14 3.39
CA LEU A 77 0.09 -2.69 2.86
C LEU A 77 0.89 -3.91 2.39
N ARG A 78 1.44 -3.81 1.17
CA ARG A 78 2.41 -4.77 0.60
C ARG A 78 3.58 -4.00 0.01
N ALA A 79 4.48 -3.56 0.86
CA ALA A 79 5.53 -2.64 0.50
C ALA A 79 6.73 -3.32 -0.18
N ASN A 80 7.49 -2.55 -0.96
CA ASN A 80 8.83 -2.99 -1.37
C ASN A 80 9.80 -2.98 -0.18
N ALA A 81 10.89 -3.73 -0.30
CA ALA A 81 12.00 -3.67 0.66
C ALA A 81 12.87 -2.42 0.44
N SER A 82 13.24 -2.15 -0.82
CA SER A 82 14.05 -0.99 -1.19
C SER A 82 13.27 0.32 -1.14
N THR A 83 13.95 1.41 -0.76
CA THR A 83 13.43 2.78 -0.81
C THR A 83 13.55 3.44 -2.19
N MET A 84 14.17 2.75 -3.16
CA MET A 84 14.34 3.25 -4.53
C MET A 84 13.01 3.47 -5.23
N SER A 85 12.99 4.42 -6.16
CA SER A 85 11.88 4.63 -7.09
C SER A 85 11.69 3.43 -8.03
N HIS A 86 10.53 3.32 -8.67
CA HIS A 86 10.29 2.28 -9.67
C HIS A 86 11.30 2.34 -10.83
N ALA A 87 11.68 3.54 -11.27
CA ALA A 87 12.64 3.73 -12.35
C ALA A 87 14.07 3.29 -11.95
N GLU A 88 14.49 3.60 -10.72
CA GLU A 88 15.78 3.11 -10.19
C GLU A 88 15.80 1.59 -10.06
N LEU A 89 14.69 0.98 -9.63
CA LEU A 89 14.56 -0.47 -9.53
C LEU A 89 14.56 -1.18 -10.90
N ASP A 90 13.98 -0.56 -11.93
CA ASP A 90 13.95 -1.11 -13.30
C ASP A 90 15.36 -1.18 -13.91
N GLU A 91 16.21 -0.20 -13.59
CA GLU A 91 17.60 -0.12 -14.08
C GLU A 91 18.62 -0.77 -13.12
N ALA A 92 18.17 -1.33 -11.99
CA ALA A 92 19.04 -1.93 -11.00
C ALA A 92 19.65 -3.25 -11.51
N THR A 93 20.97 -3.37 -11.44
CA THR A 93 21.70 -4.60 -11.82
C THR A 93 21.97 -5.53 -10.65
N GLU A 94 21.83 -5.01 -9.43
CA GLU A 94 21.93 -5.76 -8.17
C GLU A 94 20.64 -5.61 -7.38
N LEU A 95 20.31 -6.64 -6.60
CA LEU A 95 19.16 -6.59 -5.72
C LEU A 95 19.47 -5.71 -4.50
N ASP A 96 18.71 -4.63 -4.35
CA ASP A 96 18.57 -3.95 -3.06
C ASP A 96 17.51 -4.69 -2.22
N ASP A 97 17.97 -5.46 -1.23
CA ASP A 97 17.10 -6.25 -0.36
C ASP A 97 16.57 -5.46 0.85
N GLY A 98 16.87 -4.16 0.95
CA GLY A 98 16.34 -3.27 1.98
C GLY A 98 16.71 -3.64 3.42
N ASP A 99 16.01 -3.03 4.39
CA ASP A 99 16.18 -3.33 5.82
C ASP A 99 14.86 -3.86 6.42
N PRO A 100 14.80 -5.17 6.77
CA PRO A 100 13.65 -5.76 7.46
C PRO A 100 13.20 -5.02 8.72
N THR A 101 14.14 -4.46 9.50
CA THR A 101 13.87 -3.78 10.77
C THR A 101 13.25 -2.41 10.53
N ASP A 102 13.82 -1.63 9.59
CA ASP A 102 13.25 -0.33 9.21
C ASP A 102 11.82 -0.50 8.67
N LEU A 103 11.63 -1.45 7.74
CA LEU A 103 10.31 -1.71 7.16
C LEU A 103 9.28 -2.08 8.23
N ALA A 104 9.65 -2.96 9.17
CA ALA A 104 8.79 -3.37 10.27
C ALA A 104 8.44 -2.22 11.22
N ALA A 105 9.41 -1.36 11.56
CA ALA A 105 9.18 -0.20 12.41
C ALA A 105 8.20 0.80 11.78
N ARG A 106 8.30 1.02 10.47
CA ARG A 106 7.36 1.86 9.71
C ARG A 106 5.96 1.28 9.68
N TYR A 107 5.83 -0.05 9.51
CA TYR A 107 4.54 -0.73 9.57
C TYR A 107 3.88 -0.58 10.94
N ALA A 108 4.65 -0.75 12.03
CA ALA A 108 4.14 -0.55 13.38
C ALA A 108 3.66 0.90 13.59
N SER A 109 4.46 1.88 13.20
CA SER A 109 4.10 3.30 13.33
C SER A 109 2.88 3.69 12.48
N LEU A 110 2.72 3.13 11.28
CA LEU A 110 1.51 3.37 10.47
C LEU A 110 0.28 2.71 11.10
N ARG A 111 0.43 1.54 11.72
CA ARG A 111 -0.69 0.83 12.35
C ARG A 111 -1.21 1.54 13.60
N GLU A 112 -0.36 2.28 14.32
CA GLU A 112 -0.79 3.12 15.43
C GLU A 112 -1.78 4.23 15.00
N GLU A 113 -1.62 4.74 13.77
CA GLU A 113 -2.43 5.83 13.24
C GLU A 113 -3.55 5.36 12.29
N LEU A 114 -3.44 4.14 11.74
CA LEU A 114 -4.40 3.53 10.82
C LEU A 114 -5.06 2.32 11.48
N PRO A 115 -6.08 2.49 12.34
CA PRO A 115 -6.66 1.39 13.12
C PRO A 115 -7.36 0.32 12.26
N GLN A 116 -7.65 0.60 10.99
CA GLN A 116 -8.25 -0.35 10.05
C GLN A 116 -7.20 -1.20 9.30
N LEU A 117 -5.91 -0.87 9.44
CA LEU A 117 -4.80 -1.59 8.81
C LEU A 117 -4.65 -2.98 9.42
N SER A 118 -4.99 -4.00 8.65
CA SER A 118 -5.12 -5.39 9.12
C SER A 118 -4.42 -6.42 8.23
N VAL A 119 -4.09 -6.05 6.99
CA VAL A 119 -3.35 -6.90 6.05
C VAL A 119 -1.94 -6.34 5.88
N LEU A 120 -0.95 -7.05 6.42
CA LEU A 120 0.46 -6.64 6.39
C LEU A 120 1.26 -7.65 5.59
N GLY A 121 2.01 -7.21 4.59
CA GLY A 121 2.86 -8.09 3.81
C GLY A 121 3.93 -7.34 3.02
N GLY A 122 4.57 -8.05 2.10
CA GLY A 122 5.63 -7.53 1.26
C GLY A 122 5.34 -7.68 -0.23
N CYS A 123 6.08 -6.91 -1.04
CA CYS A 123 6.14 -6.92 -2.50
C CYS A 123 7.59 -7.12 -2.96
N CYS A 124 8.09 -6.31 -3.90
CA CYS A 124 9.40 -6.52 -4.51
C CYS A 124 10.54 -6.37 -3.49
N GLY A 125 11.53 -7.26 -3.57
CA GLY A 125 12.68 -7.30 -2.65
C GLY A 125 12.38 -7.87 -1.26
N THR A 126 11.11 -8.02 -0.87
CA THR A 126 10.77 -8.59 0.45
C THR A 126 10.88 -10.12 0.45
N ASP A 127 11.28 -10.66 1.61
CA ASP A 127 11.38 -12.09 1.85
C ASP A 127 10.89 -12.47 3.26
N HIS A 128 11.14 -13.71 3.68
CA HIS A 128 10.73 -14.21 4.98
C HIS A 128 11.31 -13.41 6.17
N ARG A 129 12.49 -12.78 6.04
CA ARG A 129 13.10 -11.94 7.10
C ARG A 129 12.24 -10.71 7.35
N HIS A 130 11.78 -10.07 6.28
CA HIS A 130 10.87 -8.92 6.33
C HIS A 130 9.54 -9.29 6.97
N ILE A 131 8.94 -10.41 6.55
CA ILE A 131 7.66 -10.85 7.10
C ILE A 131 7.77 -11.21 8.59
N ASP A 132 8.85 -11.87 9.03
CA ASP A 132 9.07 -12.15 10.46
C ASP A 132 9.24 -10.85 11.28
N ALA A 133 10.01 -9.89 10.76
CA ALA A 133 10.19 -8.58 11.41
C ALA A 133 8.85 -7.83 11.55
N ILE A 134 8.05 -7.75 10.47
CA ILE A 134 6.72 -7.13 10.48
C ILE A 134 5.80 -7.84 11.49
N ARG A 135 5.80 -9.18 11.49
CA ARG A 135 5.02 -9.98 12.45
C ARG A 135 5.41 -9.65 13.89
N ARG A 136 6.71 -9.56 14.20
CA ARG A 136 7.20 -9.20 15.55
C ARG A 136 6.85 -7.79 15.96
N ALA A 137 6.94 -6.83 15.05
CA ALA A 137 6.68 -5.42 15.35
C ALA A 137 5.18 -5.12 15.51
N CYS A 138 4.32 -5.81 14.74
CA CYS A 138 2.90 -5.48 14.66
C CYS A 138 2.00 -6.45 15.42
N VAL A 139 2.32 -7.75 15.48
CA VAL A 139 1.40 -8.75 16.06
C VAL A 139 1.88 -9.15 17.45
N THR A 140 1.21 -8.60 18.46
CA THR A 140 1.30 -9.00 19.87
C THR A 140 0.38 -10.15 20.21
#